data_AF-V5GPI3-F1
#
_entry.id   AF-V5GPI3-F1
#
_cell.length_a   1.000
_cell.length_b   1.000
_cell.length_c   1.000
_cell.angle_alpha   90.00
_cell.angle_beta   90.00
_cell.angle_gamma   90.00
#
_symmetry.space_group_name_H-M   'P 1'
#
loop_
_entity.id
_entity.type
_entity.pdbx_description
1 polymer ?
#
loop_
_entity_poly.entity_id
_entity_poly.type
_entity_poly.pdbx_seq_one_letter_code
_entity_poly.pdbx_strand_id
1 'polypeptide(L)' 'MRVLAILIISLLFLECFYFVNSQRFRPGGRPHKKDKYCRRPCEKPYQCGPPCPKCPETNPWNPPKCTK' A
#
# COMPACT_ATOMS: atom_id res chain seq x y z
N MET A 1 5.24 42.19 -16.64
CA MET A 1 5.98 40.93 -16.92
C MET A 1 6.10 39.98 -15.73
N ARG A 2 6.37 40.44 -14.50
CA ARG A 2 6.61 39.55 -13.34
C ARG A 2 5.35 38.85 -12.82
N VAL A 3 4.19 39.51 -12.90
CA VAL A 3 2.90 38.95 -12.46
C VAL A 3 2.51 37.72 -13.28
N LEU A 4 2.73 37.76 -14.60
CA LEU A 4 2.46 36.62 -15.48
C LEU A 4 3.32 35.40 -15.11
N ALA A 5 4.61 35.61 -14.80
CA ALA A 5 5.49 34.53 -14.36
C ALA A 5 5.02 33.90 -13.03
N ILE A 6 4.57 34.71 -12.07
CA ILE A 6 4.06 34.23 -10.78
C ILE A 6 2.78 33.40 -10.97
N LEU A 7 1.87 33.85 -11.84
CA LEU A 7 0.64 33.11 -12.15
C LEU A 7 0.95 31.75 -12.81
N ILE A 8 1.89 31.71 -13.76
CA ILE A 8 2.29 30.47 -14.43
C ILE A 8 2.92 29.49 -13.44
N ILE A 9 3.84 29.96 -12.58
CA ILE A 9 4.48 29.12 -11.56
C ILE A 9 3.44 28.57 -10.57
N SER A 10 2.49 29.39 -10.14
CA SER A 10 1.43 28.97 -9.22
C SER A 10 0.54 27.88 -9.84
N LEU A 11 0.21 28.00 -11.13
CA LEU A 11 -0.57 27.01 -11.88
C LEU A 11 0.17 25.67 -12.00
N LEU A 12 1.47 25.73 -12.34
CA LEU A 12 2.34 24.56 -12.44
C LEU A 12 2.45 23.81 -11.10
N PHE A 13 2.59 24.55 -10.00
CA PHE A 13 2.61 23.95 -8.66
C PHE A 13 1.28 23.26 -8.33
N LEU A 14 0.15 23.89 -8.67
CA LEU A 14 -1.18 23.33 -8.41
C LEU A 14 -1.37 22.00 -9.16
N GLU A 15 -1.00 21.93 -10.44
CA GLU A 15 -1.07 20.69 -11.24
C GLU A 15 -0.17 19.59 -10.66
N CYS A 16 1.04 19.94 -10.23
CA CYS A 16 1.96 18.99 -9.59
C CYS A 16 1.37 18.42 -8.29
N PHE A 17 0.74 19.25 -7.46
CA PHE A 17 0.07 18.79 -6.25
C PHE A 17 -1.14 17.89 -6.54
N TYR A 18 -1.94 18.22 -7.57
CA TYR A 18 -3.05 17.40 -8.02
C TYR A 18 -2.60 16.03 -8.56
N PHE A 19 -1.51 15.99 -9.33
CA PHE A 19 -0.96 14.76 -9.87
C PHE A 19 -0.39 13.85 -8.77
N VAL A 20 0.31 14.41 -7.78
CA VAL A 20 0.86 13.64 -6.66
C VAL A 20 -0.26 13.07 -5.76
N ASN A 21 -1.32 13.83 -5.52
CA ASN A 21 -2.44 13.33 -4.71
C ASN A 21 -3.28 12.26 -5.44
N SER A 22 -3.48 12.41 -6.75
CA SER A 22 -4.17 11.39 -7.54
C SER A 22 -3.40 10.07 -7.65
N GLN A 23 -2.06 10.09 -7.60
CA GLN A 23 -1.25 8.87 -7.50
C GLN A 23 -1.30 8.20 -6.13
N ARG A 24 -1.44 8.97 -5.03
CA ARG A 24 -1.62 8.41 -3.69
C ARG A 24 -2.99 7.76 -3.53
N PHE A 25 -4.00 8.26 -4.25
CA PHE A 25 -5.32 7.66 -4.31
C PHE A 25 -5.39 6.56 -5.37
N ARG A 26 -4.50 5.55 -5.30
CA ARG A 26 -4.81 4.26 -5.94
C ARG A 26 -5.86 3.58 -5.07
N PRO A 27 -7.11 3.35 -5.52
CA PRO A 27 -7.99 2.36 -4.91
C PRO A 27 -7.48 0.96 -5.31
N GLY A 28 -6.22 0.67 -5.01
CA GLY A 28 -5.52 -0.56 -5.40
C GLY A 28 -5.49 -1.61 -4.30
N GLY A 29 -5.93 -1.26 -3.09
CA GLY A 29 -6.25 -2.25 -2.08
C GLY A 29 -7.64 -2.78 -2.37
N ARG A 30 -7.76 -3.84 -3.18
CA ARG A 30 -9.00 -4.64 -3.19
C ARG A 30 -9.40 -4.84 -1.72
N PRO A 31 -10.68 -4.66 -1.32
CA PRO A 31 -11.10 -5.05 0.02
C PRO A 31 -10.81 -6.53 0.13
N HIS A 32 -9.67 -6.87 0.73
CA HIS A 32 -9.29 -8.25 0.89
C HIS A 32 -10.38 -8.85 1.74
N LYS A 33 -11.11 -9.83 1.17
CA LYS A 33 -11.98 -10.71 1.95
C LYS A 33 -11.20 -11.00 3.24
N LYS A 34 -11.82 -10.66 4.38
CA LYS A 34 -11.24 -10.83 5.71
C LYS A 34 -11.12 -12.33 5.98
N ASP A 35 -10.25 -13.00 5.25
CA ASP A 35 -9.89 -14.39 5.49
C ASP A 35 -9.16 -14.35 6.82
N LYS A 36 -9.84 -14.84 7.87
CA LYS A 36 -9.46 -14.72 9.29
C LYS A 36 -8.01 -15.11 9.58
N TYR A 37 -7.43 -15.96 8.73
CA TYR A 37 -6.08 -16.48 8.86
C TYR A 37 -5.08 -15.89 7.87
N CYS A 38 -5.49 -15.28 6.76
CA CYS A 38 -4.55 -14.75 5.77
C CYS A 38 -3.95 -13.41 6.23
N ARG A 39 -2.67 -13.17 5.91
CA ARG A 39 -1.92 -11.95 6.27
C ARG A 39 -1.71 -11.71 7.77
N ARG A 40 -2.13 -12.65 8.62
CA ARG A 40 -1.78 -12.63 10.05
C ARG A 40 -0.27 -12.83 10.18
N PRO A 41 0.44 -12.04 11.01
CA PRO A 41 1.81 -12.34 11.37
C PRO A 41 1.89 -13.76 11.93
N CYS A 42 2.88 -14.52 11.49
CA CYS A 42 3.10 -15.88 11.96
C CYS A 42 4.60 -16.10 12.17
N GLU A 43 4.95 -16.89 13.18
CA GLU A 43 6.31 -17.41 13.39
C GLU A 43 6.36 -18.92 13.12
N LYS A 44 5.21 -19.59 13.26
CA LYS A 44 5.10 -21.04 13.17
C LYS A 44 3.84 -21.41 12.37
N PRO A 45 3.87 -22.53 11.62
CA PRO A 45 2.79 -22.91 10.71
C PRO A 45 1.45 -23.16 11.41
N TYR A 46 1.43 -23.59 12.68
CA TYR A 46 0.18 -23.82 13.43
C TYR A 46 -0.60 -22.54 13.76
N GLN A 47 0.01 -21.36 13.64
CA GLN A 47 -0.66 -20.07 13.85
C GLN A 47 -1.51 -19.67 12.63
N CYS A 48 -1.28 -20.36 11.51
CA CYS A 48 -1.98 -20.20 10.24
C CYS A 48 -3.07 -21.28 10.09
N GLY A 49 -4.10 -20.97 9.31
CA GLY A 49 -5.27 -21.82 9.15
C GLY A 49 -5.90 -21.65 7.78
N PRO A 50 -6.77 -22.57 7.34
CA PRO A 50 -7.39 -22.49 6.02
C PRO A 50 -8.15 -21.16 5.86
N PRO A 51 -7.98 -20.41 4.76
CA PRO A 51 -7.38 -20.81 3.47
C PRO A 51 -5.87 -20.53 3.33
N CYS A 52 -5.19 -20.03 4.35
CA CYS A 52 -3.76 -19.69 4.31
C CYS A 52 -2.99 -20.50 5.37
N PRO A 53 -2.58 -21.75 5.09
CA PRO A 53 -1.93 -22.63 6.07
C PRO A 53 -0.41 -22.42 6.18
N LYS A 54 0.20 -21.68 5.26
CA LYS A 54 1.66 -21.55 5.19
C LYS A 54 2.14 -20.33 5.96
N CYS A 55 3.21 -20.52 6.73
CA CYS A 55 4.00 -19.42 7.26
C CYS A 55 5.36 -19.41 6.54
N PRO A 56 5.60 -18.46 5.61
CA PRO A 56 6.88 -18.37 4.92
C PRO A 56 8.00 -17.97 5.89
N GLU A 57 9.25 -18.17 5.49
CA GLU A 57 10.41 -17.78 6.28
C GLU A 57 10.50 -16.26 6.49
N THR A 58 11.09 -15.86 7.61
CA THR A 58 11.27 -14.45 7.98
C THR A 58 12.14 -13.75 6.95
N ASN A 59 11.59 -12.72 6.31
CA ASN A 59 12.40 -11.78 5.55
C ASN A 59 12.92 -10.67 6.46
N PRO A 60 14.17 -10.19 6.30
CA PRO A 60 14.73 -9.10 7.11
C PRO A 60 13.91 -7.81 7.07
N TRP A 61 13.12 -7.64 6.00
CA TRP A 61 12.36 -6.42 5.71
C TRP A 61 10.87 -6.53 6.03
N ASN A 62 10.35 -7.72 6.35
CA ASN A 62 8.93 -7.90 6.65
C ASN A 62 8.71 -9.16 7.50
N PRO A 63 7.99 -9.05 8.65
CA PRO A 63 7.65 -10.23 9.43
C PRO A 63 6.81 -11.20 8.58
N PRO A 64 7.04 -12.52 8.72
CA PRO A 64 6.31 -13.50 7.94
C PRO A 64 4.83 -13.45 8.26
N LYS A 65 4.03 -13.70 7.22
CA LYS A 65 2.58 -13.59 7.27
C LYS A 65 1.97 -14.83 6.66
N CYS A 66 0.86 -15.29 7.20
CA CYS A 66 0.17 -16.46 6.67
C CYS A 66 -0.23 -16.26 5.20
N THR A 67 0.21 -17.18 4.34
CA THR A 67 -0.06 -17.23 2.90
C THR A 67 -0.76 -18.53 2.51
N LYS A 68 -1.34 -18.54 1.30
CA LYS A 68 -1.91 -19.75 0.69
C LYS A 68 -0.81 -20.78 0.38
#